data_AF-A0A1I1SVM0-F1
#
_entry.id   AF-A0A1I1SVM0-F1
#
_cell.length_a   1.000
_cell.length_b   1.000
_cell.length_c   1.000
_cell.angle_alpha   90.00
_cell.angle_beta   90.00
_cell.angle_gamma   90.00
#
_symmetry.space_group_name_H-M   'P 1'
#
loop_
_entity.id
_entity.type
_entity.pdbx_description
1 polymer ?
#
loop_
_entity_poly.entity_id
_entity_poly.type
_entity_poly.pdbx_seq_one_letter_code
_entity_poly.pdbx_strand_id
1 'polypeptide(L)'
;MSQDIQKQMKQLNEKLRSLSDEQYQNQRAIQRQEQAEVDFYQWKGQSYRLFDRLLETWHNDRELGQFFHNLRQDAGQIERKLTYELEDQKETLLKEKQNLSKLENDIHHQRQKLALEVRS
;
A
#
# COMPACT_ATOMS: atom_id res chain seq x y z
N MET A 1 -22.60 -18.14 34.43
CA MET A 1 -21.47 -17.74 33.57
C MET A 1 -20.24 -17.61 34.45
N SER A 2 -19.17 -18.38 34.21
CA SER A 2 -17.94 -18.29 35.01
C SER A 2 -17.32 -16.89 34.86
N GLN A 3 -16.85 -16.30 35.97
CA GLN A 3 -16.15 -15.01 35.95
C GLN A 3 -14.93 -15.02 35.01
N ASP A 4 -14.33 -16.19 34.81
CA ASP A 4 -13.19 -16.39 33.92
C ASP A 4 -13.58 -16.22 32.44
N ILE A 5 -14.70 -16.80 32.02
CA ILE A 5 -15.21 -16.66 30.63
C ILE A 5 -15.62 -15.22 30.33
N GLN A 6 -16.18 -14.50 31.31
CA GLN A 6 -16.47 -13.06 31.17
C GLN A 6 -15.19 -12.25 30.92
N LYS A 7 -14.13 -12.55 31.65
CA LYS A 7 -12.84 -11.87 31.51
C LYS A 7 -12.22 -12.14 30.14
N GLN A 8 -12.26 -13.39 29.68
CA GLN A 8 -11.77 -13.78 28.35
C GLN A 8 -12.57 -13.13 27.21
N MET A 9 -13.91 -13.10 27.31
CA MET A 9 -14.75 -12.42 26.33
C MET A 9 -14.46 -10.90 26.27
N LYS A 10 -14.22 -10.26 27.42
CA LYS A 10 -13.84 -8.85 27.44
C LYS A 10 -12.51 -8.61 26.74
N GLN A 11 -11.50 -9.45 26.99
CA GLN A 11 -10.20 -9.37 26.33
C GLN A 11 -10.30 -9.57 24.81
N LEU A 12 -11.12 -10.52 24.34
CA LEU A 12 -11.33 -10.71 22.90
C LEU A 12 -12.02 -9.51 22.25
N ASN A 13 -12.99 -8.90 22.94
CA ASN A 13 -13.65 -7.69 22.43
C ASN A 13 -12.70 -6.48 22.37
N GLU A 14 -11.79 -6.35 23.34
CA GLU A 14 -10.74 -5.32 23.31
C GLU A 14 -9.79 -5.53 22.12
N LYS A 15 -9.37 -6.78 21.88
CA LYS A 15 -8.55 -7.14 20.71
C LYS A 15 -9.26 -6.90 19.37
N LEU A 16 -10.56 -7.17 19.27
CA LEU A 16 -11.34 -6.87 18.07
C LEU A 16 -11.41 -5.36 17.80
N ARG A 17 -11.50 -4.53 18.85
CA ARG A 17 -11.47 -3.07 18.69
C ARG A 17 -10.13 -2.58 18.17
N SER A 18 -9.02 -3.02 18.77
CA SER A 18 -7.69 -2.62 18.30
C SER A 18 -7.43 -3.10 16.87
N LEU A 19 -7.86 -4.31 16.54
CA LEU A 19 -7.73 -4.85 15.19
C LEU A 19 -8.54 -4.04 14.16
N SER A 20 -9.75 -3.61 14.52
CA SER A 20 -10.57 -2.75 13.66
C SER A 20 -9.89 -1.40 13.39
N ASP A 21 -9.23 -0.82 14.40
CA ASP A 21 -8.44 0.40 14.22
C ASP A 21 -7.25 0.16 13.28
N GLU A 22 -6.52 -0.94 13.44
CA GLU A 22 -5.41 -1.33 12.55
C GLU A 22 -5.86 -1.56 11.10
N GLN A 23 -6.97 -2.26 10.90
CA GLN A 23 -7.58 -2.44 9.58
C GLN A 23 -7.98 -1.11 8.94
N TYR A 24 -8.54 -0.19 9.72
CA TYR A 24 -8.88 1.14 9.24
C TYR A 24 -7.63 1.92 8.81
N GLN A 25 -6.56 1.89 9.60
CA GLN A 25 -5.30 2.55 9.23
C GLN A 25 -4.69 1.94 7.97
N ASN A 26 -4.64 0.61 7.88
CA ASN A 26 -4.13 -0.10 6.70
C ASN A 26 -4.95 0.26 5.44
N GLN A 27 -6.29 0.31 5.54
CA GLN A 27 -7.14 0.71 4.42
C GLN A 27 -6.89 2.17 3.98
N ARG A 28 -6.66 3.09 4.92
CA ARG A 28 -6.25 4.47 4.58
C ARG A 28 -4.87 4.54 3.93
N ALA A 29 -3.93 3.71 4.40
CA ALA A 29 -2.61 3.63 3.80
C ALA A 29 -2.67 3.12 2.36
N ILE A 30 -3.50 2.10 2.08
CA ILE A 30 -3.74 1.61 0.72
C ILE A 30 -4.30 2.72 -0.18
N GLN A 31 -5.29 3.48 0.28
CA GLN A 31 -5.86 4.58 -0.50
C GLN A 31 -4.83 5.68 -0.81
N ARG A 32 -3.97 6.00 0.15
CA ARG A 32 -2.86 6.96 -0.07
C ARG A 32 -1.86 6.41 -1.08
N GLN A 33 -1.55 5.13 -1.01
CA GLN A 33 -0.65 4.47 -1.96
C GLN A 33 -1.24 4.49 -3.38
N GLU A 34 -2.52 4.16 -3.54
CA GLU A 34 -3.23 4.22 -4.82
C GLU A 34 -3.20 5.63 -5.41
N GLN A 35 -3.41 6.66 -4.58
CA GLN A 35 -3.28 8.05 -5.03
C GLN A 35 -1.85 8.39 -5.46
N ALA A 36 -0.84 7.98 -4.69
CA ALA A 36 0.56 8.20 -5.03
C ALA A 36 0.94 7.51 -6.35
N GLU A 37 0.43 6.30 -6.63
CA GLU A 37 0.60 5.62 -7.91
C GLU A 37 0.00 6.43 -9.06
N VAL A 38 -1.24 6.91 -8.90
CA VAL A 38 -1.91 7.73 -9.92
C VAL A 38 -1.11 8.99 -10.22
N ASP A 39 -0.68 9.71 -9.18
CA ASP A 39 0.09 10.94 -9.32
C ASP A 39 1.45 10.66 -9.99
N PHE A 40 2.11 9.56 -9.62
CA PHE A 40 3.36 9.12 -10.24
C PHE A 40 3.20 8.84 -11.74
N TYR A 41 2.18 8.09 -12.14
CA TYR A 41 1.95 7.78 -13.57
C TYR A 41 1.55 9.02 -14.38
N GLN A 42 0.83 9.97 -13.78
CA GLN A 42 0.55 11.25 -14.42
C GLN A 42 1.84 12.05 -14.65
N TRP A 43 2.68 12.18 -13.60
CA TRP A 43 3.95 12.88 -13.69
C TRP A 43 4.90 12.23 -14.71
N LYS A 44 5.00 10.90 -14.71
CA LYS A 44 5.76 10.12 -15.68
C LYS A 44 5.30 10.40 -17.12
N GLY A 45 3.99 10.44 -17.34
CA GLY A 45 3.42 10.78 -18.65
C GLY A 45 3.77 12.20 -19.10
N GLN A 46 3.76 13.18 -18.18
CA GLN A 46 4.17 14.55 -18.48
C GLN A 46 5.67 14.64 -18.78
N SER A 47 6.50 13.96 -17.99
CA SER A 47 7.95 13.85 -18.18
C SER A 47 8.28 13.36 -19.60
N TYR A 48 7.68 12.27 -20.05
CA TYR A 48 7.93 11.76 -21.41
C TYR A 48 7.56 12.75 -22.51
N ARG A 49 6.40 13.40 -22.42
CA ARG A 49 5.98 14.40 -23.42
C ARG A 49 6.93 15.59 -23.47
N LEU A 50 7.46 16.02 -22.32
CA LEU A 50 8.45 17.10 -22.27
C LEU A 50 9.75 16.69 -22.95
N PHE A 51 10.25 15.49 -22.66
CA PHE A 51 11.46 14.98 -23.29
C PHE A 51 11.31 14.79 -24.80
N ASP A 52 10.18 14.26 -25.27
CA ASP A 52 9.92 14.09 -26.70
C ASP A 52 9.91 15.45 -27.41
N ARG A 53 9.21 16.45 -26.84
CA ARG A 53 9.19 17.82 -27.38
C ARG A 53 10.57 18.48 -27.40
N LEU A 54 11.35 18.32 -26.34
CA LEU A 54 12.72 18.86 -26.27
C LEU A 54 13.58 18.21 -27.35
N LEU A 55 13.57 16.89 -27.46
CA LEU A 55 14.38 16.16 -28.42
C LEU A 55 14.00 16.49 -29.88
N GLU A 56 12.71 16.70 -30.16
CA GLU A 56 12.23 17.18 -31.47
C GLU A 56 12.73 18.59 -31.82
N THR A 57 12.87 19.47 -30.83
CA THR A 57 13.20 20.89 -31.08
C THR A 57 14.69 21.12 -31.30
N TRP A 58 15.55 20.33 -30.66
CA TRP A 58 16.99 20.59 -30.58
C TRP A 58 17.84 19.80 -31.58
N HIS A 59 17.24 19.21 -32.62
CA HIS A 59 17.92 18.36 -33.62
C HIS A 59 19.15 18.96 -34.33
N ASN A 60 19.34 20.29 -34.29
CA ASN A 60 20.47 20.97 -34.92
C ASN A 60 21.69 21.16 -34.00
N ASP A 61 21.56 20.91 -32.69
CA ASP A 61 22.66 20.98 -31.73
C ASP A 61 22.95 19.57 -31.18
N ARG A 62 24.07 18.99 -31.63
CA ARG A 62 24.48 17.64 -31.27
C ARG A 62 24.84 17.50 -29.78
N GLU A 63 25.40 18.54 -29.17
CA GLU A 63 25.80 18.51 -27.76
C GLU A 63 24.58 18.60 -26.85
N LEU A 64 23.65 19.51 -27.15
CA LEU A 64 22.38 19.63 -26.43
C LEU A 64 21.49 18.39 -26.62
N GLY A 65 21.43 17.84 -27.84
CA GLY A 65 20.71 16.60 -28.11
C GLY A 65 21.23 15.43 -27.27
N GLN A 66 22.56 15.26 -27.19
CA GLN A 66 23.18 14.23 -26.35
C GLN A 66 22.93 14.47 -24.86
N PHE A 67 22.99 15.73 -24.41
CA PHE A 67 22.69 16.10 -23.02
C PHE A 67 21.27 15.70 -22.62
N PHE A 68 20.25 16.03 -23.42
CA PHE A 68 18.86 15.65 -23.12
C PHE A 68 18.62 14.15 -23.22
N HIS A 69 19.31 13.43 -24.10
CA HIS A 69 19.27 11.97 -24.14
C HIS A 69 19.79 11.34 -22.84
N ASN A 70 20.94 11.81 -22.34
CA ASN A 70 21.49 11.34 -21.07
C ASN A 70 20.52 11.66 -19.91
N LEU A 71 19.96 12.87 -19.87
CA LEU A 71 18.99 13.27 -18.84
C LEU A 71 17.73 12.39 -18.86
N ARG A 72 17.23 12.06 -20.06
CA ARG A 72 16.09 11.14 -20.23
C ARG A 72 16.42 9.74 -19.72
N GLN A 73 17.64 9.27 -19.96
CA GLN A 73 18.09 7.97 -19.47
C GLN A 73 18.15 7.95 -17.94
N ASP A 74 18.73 8.98 -17.32
CA ASP A 74 18.82 9.12 -15.86
C ASP A 74 17.42 9.21 -15.23
N ALA A 75 16.53 10.02 -15.80
CA ALA A 75 15.13 10.10 -15.39
C ALA A 75 14.44 8.72 -15.49
N GLY A 76 14.68 7.98 -16.57
CA GLY A 76 14.15 6.63 -16.75
C GLY A 76 14.67 5.63 -15.71
N GLN A 77 15.91 5.77 -15.22
CA GLN A 77 16.43 4.93 -14.14
C GLN A 77 15.73 5.24 -12.81
N ILE A 78 15.56 6.52 -12.50
CA ILE A 78 14.82 6.97 -11.29
C ILE A 78 13.37 6.48 -11.36
N GLU A 79 12.70 6.63 -12.50
CA GLU A 79 11.33 6.15 -12.72
C GLU A 79 11.19 4.65 -12.47
N ARG A 80 12.13 3.83 -12.96
CA ARG A 80 12.12 2.38 -12.71
C ARG A 80 12.25 2.06 -11.22
N LYS A 81 13.19 2.72 -10.55
CA LYS A 81 13.40 2.54 -9.11
C LYS A 81 12.14 2.89 -8.32
N LEU A 82 11.53 4.04 -8.61
CA LEU A 82 10.29 4.48 -7.97
C LEU A 82 9.13 3.53 -8.27
N THR A 83 9.05 2.97 -9.48
CA THR A 83 8.03 1.97 -9.83
C THR A 83 8.13 0.75 -8.93
N TYR A 84 9.34 0.20 -8.75
CA TYR A 84 9.55 -0.94 -7.85
C TYR A 84 9.25 -0.61 -6.39
N GLU A 85 9.64 0.58 -5.92
CA GLU A 85 9.35 1.00 -4.54
C GLU A 85 7.83 1.13 -4.30
N LEU A 86 7.08 1.66 -5.27
CA LEU A 86 5.62 1.76 -5.17
C LEU A 86 4.94 0.38 -5.17
N GLU A 87 5.42 -0.53 -6.03
CA GLU A 87 4.92 -1.91 -6.10
C GLU A 87 5.19 -2.68 -4.80
N ASP A 88 6.39 -2.57 -4.23
CA ASP A 88 6.77 -3.25 -2.98
C ASP A 88 5.97 -2.74 -1.77
N GLN A 89 5.77 -1.42 -1.68
CA GLN A 89 4.93 -0.80 -0.66
C GLN A 89 3.48 -1.28 -0.76
N LYS A 90 2.94 -1.35 -1.97
CA LYS A 90 1.58 -1.85 -2.20
C LYS A 90 1.45 -3.32 -1.83
N GLU A 91 2.40 -4.15 -2.22
CA GLU A 91 2.40 -5.57 -1.87
C GLU A 91 2.45 -5.77 -0.36
N THR A 92 3.28 -4.99 0.34
CA THR A 92 3.40 -5.02 1.81
C THR A 92 2.07 -4.65 2.48
N LEU A 93 1.42 -3.58 2.04
CA LEU A 93 0.12 -3.16 2.59
C LEU A 93 -0.98 -4.21 2.35
N LEU A 94 -0.98 -4.85 1.17
CA LEU A 94 -1.94 -5.90 0.85
C LEU A 94 -1.70 -7.18 1.68
N LYS A 95 -0.45 -7.56 1.91
CA LYS A 95 -0.10 -8.67 2.82
C LYS A 95 -0.56 -8.37 4.25
N GLU A 96 -0.34 -7.16 4.73
CA GLU A 96 -0.80 -6.73 6.05
C GLU A 96 -2.33 -6.80 6.15
N LYS A 97 -3.07 -6.31 5.14
CA LYS A 97 -4.54 -6.44 5.07
C LYS A 97 -5.00 -7.89 5.20
N GLN A 98 -4.35 -8.80 4.47
CA GLN A 98 -4.66 -10.24 4.54
C GLN A 98 -4.37 -10.82 5.93
N ASN A 99 -3.25 -10.44 6.55
CA ASN A 99 -2.89 -10.90 7.89
C ASN A 99 -3.89 -10.41 8.95
N LEU A 100 -4.29 -9.13 8.87
CA LEU A 100 -5.32 -8.57 9.76
C LEU A 100 -6.66 -9.29 9.60
N SER A 101 -7.07 -9.62 8.38
CA SER A 101 -8.29 -10.39 8.13
C SER A 101 -8.23 -11.82 8.69
N LYS A 102 -7.07 -12.50 8.57
CA LYS A 102 -6.88 -13.82 9.19
C LYS A 102 -6.99 -13.74 10.72
N LEU A 103 -6.34 -12.74 11.32
CA LEU A 103 -6.37 -12.52 12.76
C LEU A 103 -7.79 -12.22 13.26
N GLU A 104 -8.56 -11.45 12.51
CA GLU A 104 -9.97 -11.16 12.81
C GLU A 104 -10.81 -12.45 12.84
N ASN A 105 -10.67 -13.28 11.80
CA ASN A 105 -11.36 -14.57 11.70
C ASN A 105 -11.01 -15.50 12.87
N ASP A 106 -9.73 -15.58 13.24
CA ASP A 106 -9.27 -16.39 14.37
C ASP A 106 -9.89 -15.93 15.69
N ILE A 107 -9.97 -14.62 15.92
CA ILE A 107 -10.59 -14.05 17.13
C ILE A 107 -12.11 -14.31 17.13
N HIS A 108 -12.78 -14.20 15.98
CA HIS A 108 -14.19 -14.57 15.86
C HIS A 108 -14.44 -16.05 16.16
N HIS A 109 -13.60 -16.95 15.65
CA HIS A 109 -13.69 -18.37 15.94
C HIS A 109 -13.49 -18.67 17.43
N GLN A 110 -12.51 -18.03 18.09
CA GLN A 110 -12.30 -18.16 19.53
C GLN A 110 -13.51 -17.67 20.33
N ARG A 111 -14.08 -16.52 19.95
CA ARG A 111 -15.26 -15.96 20.60
C ARG A 111 -16.48 -16.87 20.44
N GLN A 112 -16.65 -17.50 19.28
CA GLN A 112 -17.74 -18.44 19.04
C GLN A 112 -17.60 -19.72 19.89
N LYS A 113 -16.38 -20.27 20.01
CA LYS A 113 -16.11 -21.42 20.89
C LYS A 113 -16.46 -21.12 22.34
N LEU A 114 -16.02 -19.99 22.87
CA LEU A 114 -16.36 -19.56 24.23
C LEU A 114 -17.86 -19.36 24.42
N ALA A 115 -18.57 -18.85 23.40
CA ALA A 115 -20.03 -18.69 23.47
C ALA A 115 -20.77 -20.04 23.51
N LEU A 116 -20.22 -21.09 22.89
CA LEU A 116 -20.75 -22.45 22.97
C LEU A 116 -20.47 -23.10 24.33
N GLU A 117 -19.26 -22.91 24.87
CA GLU A 117 -18.89 -23.40 26.22
C GLU A 117 -19.72 -22.75 27.34
N VAL A 118 -20.20 -21.53 27.15
CA VAL A 118 -21.13 -20.87 28.09
C VAL A 118 -22.55 -21.45 28.03
N ARG A 119 -22.94 -22.02 26.90
CA ARG A 119 -24.28 -22.59 26.67
C ARG A 119 -24.38 -24.08 27.02
N SER A 120 -23.26 -24.78 27.08
CA SER A 120 -23.17 -26.17 27.54
C SER A 120 -23.08 -26.28 29.05
#